data_AF-A0A7C5KLC3-F1
#
_entry.id   AF-A0A7C5KLC3-F1
#
_cell.length_a   1.000
_cell.length_b   1.000
_cell.length_c   1.000
_cell.angle_alpha   90.00
_cell.angle_beta   90.00
_cell.angle_gamma   90.00
#
_symmetry.space_group_name_H-M   'P 1'
#
loop_
_entity.id
_entity.type
_entity.pdbx_description
1 polymer ?
#
loop_
_entity_poly.entity_id
_entity_poly.type
_entity_poly.pdbx_seq_one_letter_code
_entity_poly.pdbx_strand_id
1 'polypeptide(L)'
;MRGTPKAMSKTSKGGSRPREGIPTLRSRYEKGCSLSPARISSRIPRSSSTRSSATRAKICSLGGAALSSPPRELRDRTRRRAEIIGGLVGGARLYFCGRIPILRSLSPLHKEKTSSRILESALKIAILGAGVTGLTLARLLHEDKHDVCVLEKGKVPGGLCRSTVVDGFTCDNAGGHILFSKNKEVLDWMKDRVGRDALVETERQTRILWHDRYVPYPFENGIGSLTPQARYDCLSGYLKAVEKRKSGAPCPVNFRDWIFWKMGDGLAEHFMIPYNEKIWECPLEEMDASWVAGRVPDAPVEDIIKAAVGLRTEGYTHQSVFWFPKHGGFQALTDGIAKGLEEKVHCKTPVQSLRRKGERFEVNGEDYDLVINTIPLKELAEVFEDMDEGIREECRQLHPLSVCTVLVGYKTDTPPDPLSWIYLPFEDQGPANRVTFFSNYSPHNAPPGHASYMAEVTYRGDSLNPDQEWLDSLVSSLESCKLLKKSDVVTVQPFLSRYAYVDQNLAFPQRIARVRAWFDQSGLLTVGRFGRYEYHNSDQCIARAFQVHEHIRAFAASGEPKPLVL
;
A
#
# COMPACT_ATOMS: atom_id res chain seq x y z
N MET A 1 -50.97 -20.35 17.10
CA MET A 1 -51.92 -19.87 18.14
C MET A 1 -51.25 -19.99 19.52
N ARG A 2 -51.97 -19.66 20.60
CA ARG A 2 -51.62 -19.76 22.04
C ARG A 2 -51.02 -21.15 22.40
N GLY A 3 -50.23 -21.35 23.46
CA GLY A 3 -49.83 -20.43 24.55
C GLY A 3 -48.91 -21.12 25.61
N THR A 4 -48.72 -20.47 26.78
CA THR A 4 -47.80 -20.85 27.88
C THR A 4 -48.24 -22.06 28.73
N PRO A 5 -47.31 -22.69 29.48
CA PRO A 5 -47.19 -22.43 30.94
C PRO A 5 -45.68 -22.29 31.37
N LYS A 6 -45.22 -21.76 32.52
CA LYS A 6 -45.60 -21.76 33.96
C LYS A 6 -45.51 -23.15 34.64
N ALA A 7 -45.05 -23.34 35.89
CA ALA A 7 -44.22 -22.54 36.83
C ALA A 7 -43.80 -23.45 38.03
N MET A 8 -43.07 -22.90 39.03
CA MET A 8 -42.71 -23.50 40.35
C MET A 8 -41.56 -24.54 40.33
N SER A 9 -40.64 -24.64 41.30
CA SER A 9 -40.30 -23.84 42.52
C SER A 9 -38.82 -24.17 42.95
N LYS A 10 -38.23 -23.96 44.15
CA LYS A 10 -38.72 -23.65 45.51
C LYS A 10 -37.59 -23.15 46.47
N THR A 11 -37.88 -22.13 47.29
CA THR A 11 -37.23 -21.76 48.58
C THR A 11 -35.74 -21.36 48.64
N SER A 12 -35.37 -20.71 49.75
CA SER A 12 -34.13 -19.93 49.93
C SER A 12 -33.48 -20.08 51.31
N LYS A 13 -32.16 -19.84 51.37
CA LYS A 13 -31.27 -19.44 52.49
C LYS A 13 -29.85 -19.36 51.91
N GLY A 14 -28.93 -18.47 52.27
CA GLY A 14 -29.00 -17.37 53.24
C GLY A 14 -27.62 -17.12 53.85
N GLY A 15 -26.81 -16.24 53.25
CA GLY A 15 -25.43 -15.93 53.69
C GLY A 15 -24.88 -14.69 52.97
N SER A 16 -23.96 -13.96 53.61
CA SER A 16 -23.53 -12.61 53.17
C SER A 16 -22.02 -12.36 53.33
N ARG A 17 -21.54 -11.24 52.74
CA ARG A 17 -20.15 -10.71 52.61
C ARG A 17 -19.55 -10.94 51.20
N PRO A 18 -18.54 -10.13 50.77
CA PRO A 18 -18.86 -8.88 50.09
C PRO A 18 -18.22 -8.78 48.68
N ARG A 19 -18.50 -7.67 47.97
CA ARG A 19 -17.84 -7.36 46.69
C ARG A 19 -16.41 -6.90 46.93
N GLU A 20 -15.45 -7.47 46.20
CA GLU A 20 -14.14 -6.86 46.03
C GLU A 20 -14.20 -5.78 44.94
N GLY A 21 -13.54 -4.65 45.17
CA GLY A 21 -13.49 -3.52 44.25
C GLY A 21 -12.12 -3.40 43.60
N ILE A 22 -12.09 -3.15 42.29
CA ILE A 22 -10.86 -3.00 41.51
C ILE A 22 -10.13 -1.70 41.96
N PRO A 23 -8.85 -1.74 42.38
CA PRO A 23 -8.14 -0.55 42.84
C PRO A 23 -7.70 0.36 41.68
N THR A 24 -8.10 1.63 41.73
CA THR A 24 -7.54 2.67 40.85
C THR A 24 -6.15 3.10 41.32
N LEU A 25 -5.11 2.94 40.49
CA LEU A 25 -3.77 3.43 40.79
C LEU A 25 -3.64 4.95 40.55
N ARG A 26 -3.50 5.72 41.64
CA ARG A 26 -3.08 7.13 41.62
C ARG A 26 -2.22 7.48 42.84
N SER A 27 -1.37 8.50 42.68
CA SER A 27 -0.34 8.99 43.62
C SER A 27 0.82 8.00 43.83
N ARG A 28 2.09 8.41 43.82
CA ARG A 28 2.71 9.38 44.75
C ARG A 28 3.82 10.19 44.09
N TYR A 29 3.82 11.50 44.31
CA TYR A 29 5.03 12.29 44.63
C TYR A 29 4.62 13.68 45.13
N GLU A 30 4.38 13.79 46.44
CA GLU A 30 4.35 15.08 47.14
C GLU A 30 5.39 15.09 48.25
N LYS A 31 6.30 16.07 48.20
CA LYS A 31 6.93 16.69 49.35
C LYS A 31 6.94 18.19 49.06
N GLY A 32 6.00 18.92 49.63
CA GLY A 32 5.88 20.35 49.41
C GLY A 32 6.93 21.16 50.18
N CYS A 33 7.09 22.42 49.78
CA CYS A 33 7.53 23.48 50.68
C CYS A 33 6.71 24.73 50.34
N SER A 34 6.03 25.31 51.33
CA SER A 34 5.11 26.43 51.15
C SER A 34 5.82 27.76 51.40
N LEU A 35 5.39 28.83 50.69
CA LEU A 35 5.41 30.21 51.18
C LEU A 35 4.49 31.09 50.32
N SER A 36 3.96 32.16 50.90
CA SER A 36 2.93 33.04 50.30
C SER A 36 3.54 34.27 49.59
N PRO A 37 2.79 34.98 48.72
CA PRO A 37 3.36 35.99 47.83
C PRO A 37 3.57 37.35 48.51
N ALA A 38 4.64 38.05 48.11
CA ALA A 38 4.91 39.43 48.50
C ALA A 38 4.88 40.37 47.28
N ARG A 39 4.16 41.49 47.39
CA ARG A 39 4.32 42.65 46.49
C ARG A 39 5.46 43.52 47.00
N ILE A 40 6.24 44.14 46.11
CA ILE A 40 6.97 45.41 46.34
C ILE A 40 7.34 46.03 44.98
N SER A 41 7.62 47.34 44.95
CA SER A 41 7.75 48.12 43.71
C SER A 41 8.91 49.11 43.69
N SER A 42 9.62 49.21 42.56
CA SER A 42 10.48 50.34 42.13
C SER A 42 10.48 50.36 40.59
N ARG A 43 10.11 51.43 39.89
CA ARG A 43 10.80 52.73 39.71
C ARG A 43 12.18 52.55 39.06
N ILE A 44 12.31 52.77 37.73
CA ILE A 44 12.62 54.07 37.04
C ILE A 44 14.16 54.24 36.90
N PRO A 45 14.71 54.71 35.75
CA PRO A 45 14.14 55.77 34.88
C PRO A 45 14.12 55.53 33.36
N ARG A 46 13.43 56.45 32.65
CA ARG A 46 13.68 56.81 31.24
C ARG A 46 14.65 58.00 31.18
N SER A 47 15.36 58.15 30.07
CA SER A 47 15.91 59.45 29.64
C SER A 47 15.44 59.81 28.23
N SER A 48 15.17 61.09 28.00
CA SER A 48 15.10 61.74 26.69
C SER A 48 16.49 62.34 26.38
N SER A 49 16.85 62.97 25.25
CA SER A 49 16.18 63.51 24.05
C SER A 49 17.22 63.47 22.88
N THR A 50 17.07 63.93 21.63
CA THR A 50 16.37 65.10 21.03
C THR A 50 16.12 64.92 19.52
N ARG A 51 15.25 65.80 18.98
CA ARG A 51 15.17 66.38 17.62
C ARG A 51 16.45 66.21 16.75
N SER A 52 16.42 66.10 15.43
CA SER A 52 15.46 66.58 14.40
C SER A 52 15.56 65.70 13.12
N SER A 53 14.95 65.94 11.95
CA SER A 53 14.17 67.08 11.40
C SER A 53 13.06 66.57 10.44
N ALA A 54 12.87 67.17 9.24
CA ALA A 54 11.93 66.74 8.21
C ALA A 54 12.35 67.23 6.81
N THR A 55 12.02 66.46 5.76
CA THR A 55 11.95 66.92 4.35
C THR A 55 10.76 66.25 3.66
N ARG A 56 10.07 66.95 2.75
CA ARG A 56 8.79 66.54 2.15
C ARG A 56 8.74 66.90 0.66
N ALA A 57 8.64 65.90 -0.21
CA ALA A 57 8.35 66.04 -1.65
C ALA A 57 7.34 64.95 -2.04
N LYS A 58 6.12 65.31 -2.49
CA LYS A 58 5.75 65.49 -3.91
C LYS A 58 5.99 64.21 -4.73
N ILE A 59 4.95 63.40 -5.01
CA ILE A 59 3.85 63.65 -5.97
C ILE A 59 4.38 63.80 -7.40
N CYS A 60 4.10 62.81 -8.22
CA CYS A 60 3.65 63.00 -9.60
C CYS A 60 2.68 61.86 -9.98
N SER A 61 1.74 62.14 -10.88
CA SER A 61 0.70 61.22 -11.36
C SER A 61 0.58 61.33 -12.90
N LEU A 62 -0.44 60.66 -13.51
CA LEU A 62 -0.59 60.38 -14.95
C LEU A 62 0.35 59.23 -15.36
N GLY A 63 -0.02 58.16 -16.06
CA GLY A 63 -1.04 57.88 -17.10
C GLY A 63 -0.32 56.97 -18.14
N GLY A 64 -0.90 56.19 -19.04
CA GLY A 64 -2.27 55.85 -19.44
C GLY A 64 -2.20 54.98 -20.73
N ALA A 65 -3.32 54.41 -21.20
CA ALA A 65 -3.48 53.68 -22.48
C ALA A 65 -2.78 52.30 -22.68
N ALA A 66 -3.58 51.24 -22.48
CA ALA A 66 -3.98 50.14 -23.40
C ALA A 66 -3.14 49.71 -24.65
N LEU A 67 -3.45 48.47 -25.12
CA LEU A 67 -3.05 47.79 -26.38
C LEU A 67 -1.60 47.21 -26.39
N SER A 68 -1.27 46.07 -27.02
CA SER A 68 -2.06 44.99 -27.68
C SER A 68 -1.27 43.66 -27.76
N SER A 69 -1.94 42.54 -28.09
CA SER A 69 -1.32 41.30 -28.66
C SER A 69 -0.92 41.52 -30.14
N PRO A 70 -0.41 40.55 -30.96
CA PRO A 70 -0.15 39.09 -30.81
C PRO A 70 1.31 38.73 -31.29
N PRO A 71 1.67 37.61 -31.99
CA PRO A 71 1.07 36.27 -32.22
C PRO A 71 2.02 35.07 -31.97
N ARG A 72 1.55 33.85 -32.29
CA ARG A 72 2.35 32.62 -32.51
C ARG A 72 2.92 32.58 -33.93
N GLU A 73 3.98 31.80 -34.20
CA GLU A 73 3.92 30.70 -35.19
C GLU A 73 5.14 29.74 -35.23
N LEU A 74 5.02 28.71 -36.09
CA LEU A 74 5.82 27.49 -36.25
C LEU A 74 7.31 27.67 -36.60
N ARG A 75 8.11 26.63 -36.29
CA ARG A 75 8.75 25.78 -37.33
C ARG A 75 9.28 24.44 -36.82
N ASP A 76 8.88 23.37 -37.51
CA ASP A 76 9.50 22.05 -37.50
C ASP A 76 10.71 22.02 -38.48
N ARG A 77 11.77 21.26 -38.17
CA ARG A 77 12.79 20.85 -39.14
C ARG A 77 13.66 19.68 -38.68
N THR A 78 13.96 18.80 -39.63
CA THR A 78 14.55 17.47 -39.43
C THR A 78 16.03 17.36 -39.82
N ARG A 79 16.62 16.19 -39.51
CA ARG A 79 17.89 15.57 -40.00
C ARG A 79 19.21 15.87 -39.27
N ARG A 80 19.69 14.80 -38.62
CA ARG A 80 21.02 14.16 -38.75
C ARG A 80 22.16 15.01 -39.35
N ARG A 81 23.26 15.10 -38.61
CA ARG A 81 24.62 14.85 -39.15
C ARG A 81 25.49 14.19 -38.08
N ALA A 82 26.57 13.54 -38.51
CA ALA A 82 27.50 12.82 -37.65
C ALA A 82 28.95 13.13 -38.08
N GLU A 83 29.88 12.69 -37.23
CA GLU A 83 31.31 12.43 -37.47
C GLU A 83 32.33 13.60 -37.55
N ILE A 84 33.31 13.47 -36.63
CA ILE A 84 34.77 13.57 -36.81
C ILE A 84 35.41 14.95 -37.07
N ILE A 85 36.23 15.35 -36.09
CA ILE A 85 37.67 15.66 -36.21
C ILE A 85 38.34 15.16 -34.91
N GLY A 86 39.63 14.81 -34.93
CA GLY A 86 40.35 14.31 -33.74
C GLY A 86 41.89 14.37 -33.84
N GLY A 87 42.57 13.84 -32.82
CA GLY A 87 44.03 13.92 -32.61
C GLY A 87 44.41 15.00 -31.58
N LEU A 88 45.51 14.93 -30.82
CA LEU A 88 46.60 13.93 -30.64
C LEU A 88 46.93 13.87 -29.10
N VAL A 89 47.85 13.09 -28.50
CA VAL A 89 49.18 12.55 -28.90
C VAL A 89 49.51 11.23 -28.16
N GLY A 90 50.06 10.25 -28.87
CA GLY A 90 51.15 9.34 -28.43
C GLY A 90 50.87 8.19 -27.43
N GLY A 91 51.64 7.09 -27.43
CA GLY A 91 52.58 6.64 -28.47
C GLY A 91 53.74 5.73 -27.98
N ALA A 92 53.72 4.44 -28.33
CA ALA A 92 54.89 3.54 -28.28
C ALA A 92 54.69 2.32 -29.23
N ARG A 93 55.78 1.67 -29.66
CA ARG A 93 55.81 0.45 -30.50
C ARG A 93 56.59 -0.66 -29.79
N LEU A 94 56.34 -1.94 -30.10
CA LEU A 94 57.26 -2.76 -30.94
C LEU A 94 56.68 -4.14 -31.29
N TYR A 95 57.45 -4.92 -32.08
CA TYR A 95 57.04 -6.11 -32.85
C TYR A 95 57.49 -7.43 -32.21
N PHE A 96 56.92 -8.57 -32.64
CA PHE A 96 57.70 -9.68 -33.23
C PHE A 96 56.82 -10.63 -34.09
N CYS A 97 57.40 -11.65 -34.73
CA CYS A 97 56.81 -12.49 -35.80
C CYS A 97 57.17 -13.99 -35.65
N GLY A 98 56.33 -14.94 -36.11
CA GLY A 98 56.70 -16.38 -36.08
C GLY A 98 55.72 -17.45 -36.64
N ARG A 99 55.74 -17.66 -37.98
CA ARG A 99 55.57 -18.93 -38.77
C ARG A 99 54.36 -19.90 -38.57
N ILE A 100 54.17 -20.74 -39.62
CA ILE A 100 53.10 -21.74 -39.89
C ILE A 100 53.75 -23.00 -40.53
N PRO A 101 53.36 -24.26 -40.20
CA PRO A 101 52.62 -25.13 -41.13
C PRO A 101 51.55 -26.08 -40.48
N ILE A 102 50.33 -26.24 -41.03
CA ILE A 102 49.83 -27.33 -41.95
C ILE A 102 50.30 -28.77 -41.56
N LEU A 103 49.50 -29.86 -41.54
CA LEU A 103 48.43 -30.31 -42.46
C LEU A 103 47.73 -31.61 -41.94
N ARG A 104 46.37 -31.77 -42.01
CA ARG A 104 45.65 -32.97 -42.54
C ARG A 104 44.11 -32.98 -42.41
N SER A 105 43.48 -33.30 -43.55
CA SER A 105 42.12 -33.83 -43.83
C SER A 105 41.14 -34.21 -42.72
N LEU A 106 39.87 -33.80 -42.90
CA LEU A 106 38.68 -34.59 -42.56
C LEU A 106 37.69 -34.63 -43.74
N SER A 107 37.06 -35.79 -43.94
CA SER A 107 36.01 -36.01 -44.94
C SER A 107 34.61 -35.88 -44.31
N PRO A 108 33.57 -35.42 -45.04
CA PRO A 108 32.26 -35.16 -44.45
C PRO A 108 31.41 -36.44 -44.34
N LEU A 109 31.02 -36.82 -43.13
CA LEU A 109 30.03 -37.88 -42.90
C LEU A 109 29.08 -37.55 -41.74
N HIS A 110 27.84 -38.02 -41.88
CA HIS A 110 26.72 -37.95 -40.93
C HIS A 110 26.30 -36.57 -40.39
N LYS A 111 25.26 -36.04 -41.06
CA LYS A 111 24.22 -35.24 -40.41
C LYS A 111 23.46 -36.14 -39.41
N GLU A 112 23.84 -36.15 -38.14
CA GLU A 112 22.85 -36.47 -37.12
C GLU A 112 21.84 -35.32 -37.07
N LYS A 113 20.63 -35.58 -37.58
CA LYS A 113 19.46 -34.78 -37.22
C LYS A 113 19.08 -35.15 -35.79
N THR A 114 19.75 -34.57 -34.80
CA THR A 114 19.10 -34.26 -33.52
C THR A 114 17.91 -33.39 -33.85
N SER A 115 16.75 -34.05 -34.04
CA SER A 115 15.53 -33.38 -34.40
C SER A 115 15.15 -32.52 -33.21
N SER A 116 15.05 -31.21 -33.43
CA SER A 116 14.50 -30.27 -32.47
C SER A 116 13.01 -30.56 -32.27
N ARG A 117 12.71 -31.66 -31.58
CA ARG A 117 11.45 -31.88 -30.89
C ARG A 117 11.43 -30.91 -29.71
N ILE A 118 11.22 -29.64 -30.03
CA ILE A 118 10.62 -28.70 -29.08
C ILE A 118 9.22 -29.29 -28.85
N LEU A 119 9.09 -30.08 -27.79
CA LEU A 119 7.80 -30.50 -27.29
C LEU A 119 7.23 -29.29 -26.56
N GLU A 120 6.51 -28.44 -27.30
CA GLU A 120 5.52 -27.51 -26.73
C GLU A 120 4.36 -28.34 -26.14
N SER A 121 4.67 -29.18 -25.16
CA SER A 121 3.69 -29.97 -24.43
C SER A 121 2.97 -29.03 -23.47
N ALA A 122 1.72 -28.69 -23.81
CA ALA A 122 0.84 -27.90 -22.98
C ALA A 122 0.69 -28.52 -21.59
N LEU A 123 1.46 -28.01 -20.62
CA LEU A 123 1.37 -28.39 -19.21
C LEU A 123 -0.07 -28.23 -18.69
N LYS A 124 -0.53 -29.17 -17.86
CA LYS A 124 -1.73 -28.99 -17.04
C LYS A 124 -1.36 -28.26 -15.75
N ILE A 125 -1.88 -27.05 -15.55
CA ILE A 125 -1.45 -26.13 -14.49
C ILE A 125 -2.61 -25.80 -13.54
N ALA A 126 -2.44 -26.08 -12.25
CA ALA A 126 -3.35 -25.59 -11.21
C ALA A 126 -2.88 -24.24 -10.67
N ILE A 127 -3.80 -23.30 -10.51
CA ILE A 127 -3.57 -21.99 -9.89
C ILE A 127 -4.46 -21.87 -8.67
N LEU A 128 -3.84 -21.71 -7.50
CA LEU A 128 -4.55 -21.69 -6.22
C LEU A 128 -4.91 -20.24 -5.88
N GLY A 129 -6.19 -19.90 -5.94
CA GLY A 129 -6.76 -18.56 -5.75
C GLY A 129 -6.94 -17.77 -7.05
N ALA A 130 -8.13 -17.22 -7.26
CA ALA A 130 -8.49 -16.34 -8.37
C ALA A 130 -8.36 -14.85 -7.98
N GLY A 131 -7.31 -14.50 -7.23
CA GLY A 131 -6.92 -13.10 -7.01
C GLY A 131 -6.28 -12.50 -8.28
N VAL A 132 -5.99 -11.19 -8.27
CA VAL A 132 -5.40 -10.49 -9.44
C VAL A 132 -4.14 -11.18 -10.00
N THR A 133 -3.27 -11.72 -9.14
CA THR A 133 -2.10 -12.52 -9.55
C THR A 133 -2.49 -13.80 -10.28
N GLY A 134 -3.40 -14.59 -9.69
CA GLY A 134 -3.82 -15.89 -10.23
C GLY A 134 -4.59 -15.76 -11.54
N LEU A 135 -5.48 -14.77 -11.64
CA LEU A 135 -6.19 -14.43 -12.88
C LEU A 135 -5.22 -13.96 -13.99
N THR A 136 -4.20 -13.17 -13.64
CA THR A 136 -3.19 -12.70 -14.61
C THR A 136 -2.36 -13.86 -15.15
N LEU A 137 -1.94 -14.79 -14.28
CA LEU A 137 -1.25 -15.99 -14.72
C LEU A 137 -2.17 -16.91 -15.55
N ALA A 138 -3.42 -17.09 -15.14
CA ALA A 138 -4.39 -17.89 -15.88
C ALA A 138 -4.61 -17.35 -17.30
N ARG A 139 -4.71 -16.03 -17.44
CA ARG A 139 -4.79 -15.31 -18.72
C ARG A 139 -3.61 -15.65 -19.62
N LEU A 140 -2.40 -15.40 -19.14
CA LEU A 140 -1.18 -15.50 -19.94
C LEU A 140 -0.86 -16.96 -20.32
N LEU A 141 -1.01 -17.89 -19.38
CA LEU A 141 -0.76 -19.31 -19.61
C LEU A 141 -1.81 -19.94 -20.55
N HIS A 142 -3.07 -19.49 -20.51
CA HIS A 142 -4.09 -19.88 -21.47
C HIS A 142 -3.84 -19.27 -22.87
N GLU A 143 -3.32 -18.04 -22.94
CA GLU A 143 -2.89 -17.40 -24.19
C GLU A 143 -1.72 -18.19 -24.83
N ASP A 144 -0.79 -18.73 -24.03
CA ASP A 144 0.24 -19.71 -24.44
C ASP A 144 -0.24 -21.17 -24.55
N LYS A 145 -1.56 -21.43 -24.49
CA LYS A 145 -2.20 -22.74 -24.74
C LYS A 145 -1.96 -23.85 -23.71
N HIS A 146 -1.52 -23.51 -22.49
CA HIS A 146 -1.51 -24.45 -21.36
C HIS A 146 -2.93 -24.83 -20.90
N ASP A 147 -3.09 -26.03 -20.34
CA ASP A 147 -4.36 -26.44 -19.74
C ASP A 147 -4.48 -25.93 -18.30
N VAL A 148 -4.95 -24.70 -18.17
CA VAL A 148 -5.09 -24.01 -16.88
C VAL A 148 -6.38 -24.42 -16.16
N CYS A 149 -6.27 -24.61 -14.84
CA CYS A 149 -7.37 -24.72 -13.88
C CYS A 149 -7.11 -23.74 -12.72
N VAL A 150 -8.10 -22.93 -12.33
CA VAL A 150 -8.00 -21.99 -11.21
C VAL A 150 -9.02 -22.37 -10.13
N LEU A 151 -8.55 -22.59 -8.90
CA LEU A 151 -9.37 -23.01 -7.76
C LEU A 151 -9.61 -21.83 -6.81
N GLU A 152 -10.87 -21.43 -6.63
CA GLU A 152 -11.24 -20.28 -5.80
C GLU A 152 -12.27 -20.66 -4.72
N LYS A 153 -11.93 -20.43 -3.45
CA LYS A 153 -12.79 -20.71 -2.28
C LYS A 153 -14.00 -19.76 -2.21
N GLY A 154 -13.86 -18.54 -2.70
CA GLY A 154 -14.89 -17.51 -2.75
C GLY A 154 -16.01 -17.79 -3.76
N LYS A 155 -17.09 -17.01 -3.67
CA LYS A 155 -18.25 -17.08 -4.58
C LYS A 155 -18.03 -16.35 -5.92
N VAL A 156 -17.03 -15.46 -5.97
CA VAL A 156 -16.73 -14.51 -7.06
C VAL A 156 -15.21 -14.33 -7.09
N PRO A 157 -14.54 -14.31 -8.26
CA PRO A 157 -13.10 -14.07 -8.36
C PRO A 157 -12.71 -12.62 -8.06
N GLY A 158 -11.40 -12.35 -7.98
CA GLY A 158 -10.80 -11.03 -7.75
C GLY A 158 -9.98 -10.92 -6.45
N GLY A 159 -10.25 -11.79 -5.46
CA GLY A 159 -9.54 -11.80 -4.18
C GLY A 159 -9.73 -10.51 -3.39
N LEU A 160 -8.64 -9.80 -3.08
CA LEU A 160 -8.66 -8.50 -2.39
C LEU A 160 -9.07 -7.34 -3.32
N CYS A 161 -8.95 -7.51 -4.63
CA CYS A 161 -9.31 -6.52 -5.64
C CYS A 161 -10.82 -6.53 -5.96
N ARG A 162 -11.63 -7.13 -5.08
CA ARG A 162 -13.08 -7.24 -5.23
C ARG A 162 -13.80 -5.97 -4.82
N SER A 163 -14.96 -5.75 -5.43
CA SER A 163 -15.88 -4.67 -5.11
C SER A 163 -17.31 -5.21 -4.96
N THR A 164 -18.16 -4.46 -4.26
CA THR A 164 -19.58 -4.81 -4.02
C THR A 164 -20.46 -3.58 -4.23
N VAL A 165 -21.66 -3.77 -4.77
CA VAL A 165 -22.70 -2.73 -4.84
C VAL A 165 -23.74 -2.97 -3.74
N VAL A 166 -24.03 -1.95 -2.95
CA VAL A 166 -25.00 -1.95 -1.84
C VAL A 166 -25.81 -0.68 -1.90
N ASP A 167 -27.14 -0.78 -1.94
CA ASP A 167 -28.08 0.35 -2.07
C ASP A 167 -27.79 1.32 -3.23
N GLY A 168 -27.11 0.84 -4.29
CA GLY A 168 -26.68 1.65 -5.44
C GLY A 168 -25.32 2.35 -5.25
N PHE A 169 -24.71 2.28 -4.08
CA PHE A 169 -23.32 2.67 -3.84
C PHE A 169 -22.37 1.53 -4.18
N THR A 170 -21.23 1.83 -4.80
CA THR A 170 -20.14 0.87 -5.02
C THR A 170 -19.08 1.04 -3.92
N CYS A 171 -18.45 -0.04 -3.47
CA CYS A 171 -17.34 -0.04 -2.51
C CYS A 171 -16.33 -1.14 -2.85
N ASP A 172 -15.03 -0.90 -2.65
CA ASP A 172 -14.02 -1.97 -2.69
C ASP A 172 -14.00 -2.71 -1.34
N ASN A 173 -13.85 -4.04 -1.36
CA ASN A 173 -14.02 -4.88 -0.16
C ASN A 173 -12.80 -4.94 0.79
N ALA A 174 -11.67 -4.34 0.40
CA ALA A 174 -10.40 -4.41 1.13
C ALA A 174 -9.63 -3.07 1.07
N GLY A 175 -10.36 -1.97 1.19
CA GLY A 175 -9.82 -0.59 1.17
C GLY A 175 -9.61 -0.01 -0.23
N GLY A 176 -9.19 1.26 -0.27
CA GLY A 176 -9.08 2.04 -1.50
C GLY A 176 -8.02 1.56 -2.48
N HIS A 177 -8.46 1.00 -3.61
CA HIS A 177 -7.62 0.63 -4.76
C HIS A 177 -7.65 1.70 -5.85
N ILE A 178 -6.57 1.79 -6.64
CA ILE A 178 -6.43 2.69 -7.80
C ILE A 178 -5.64 1.98 -8.92
N LEU A 179 -5.93 2.26 -10.19
CA LEU A 179 -5.06 1.85 -11.30
C LEU A 179 -3.90 2.84 -11.39
N PHE A 180 -2.73 2.39 -10.94
CA PHE A 180 -1.46 3.10 -11.06
C PHE A 180 -0.33 2.07 -11.18
N SER A 181 0.69 2.36 -11.98
CA SER A 181 1.98 1.65 -11.88
C SER A 181 3.16 2.55 -12.27
N LYS A 182 4.34 2.22 -11.73
CA LYS A 182 5.62 2.73 -12.25
C LYS A 182 6.07 2.01 -13.53
N ASN A 183 5.58 0.78 -13.80
CA ASN A 183 5.80 0.14 -15.09
C ASN A 183 4.68 0.52 -16.07
N LYS A 184 5.04 1.21 -17.15
CA LYS A 184 4.07 1.66 -18.17
C LYS A 184 3.37 0.49 -18.88
N GLU A 185 4.08 -0.62 -19.09
CA GLU A 185 3.53 -1.83 -19.75
C GLU A 185 2.41 -2.44 -18.90
N VAL A 186 2.66 -2.63 -17.61
CA VAL A 186 1.66 -3.12 -16.63
C VAL A 186 0.47 -2.17 -16.53
N LEU A 187 0.72 -0.85 -16.48
CA LEU A 187 -0.35 0.14 -16.46
C LEU A 187 -1.20 0.12 -17.74
N ASP A 188 -0.57 0.10 -18.92
CA ASP A 188 -1.28 -0.01 -20.20
C ASP A 188 -2.12 -1.29 -20.25
N TRP A 189 -1.55 -2.44 -19.86
CA TRP A 189 -2.23 -3.73 -19.81
C TRP A 189 -3.44 -3.71 -18.85
N MET A 190 -3.29 -3.16 -17.64
CA MET A 190 -4.40 -2.98 -16.70
C MET A 190 -5.52 -2.12 -17.31
N LYS A 191 -5.15 -1.03 -17.99
CA LYS A 191 -6.11 -0.15 -18.69
C LYS A 191 -6.78 -0.84 -19.88
N ASP A 192 -6.10 -1.76 -20.56
CA ASP A 192 -6.64 -2.58 -21.66
C ASP A 192 -7.50 -3.77 -21.19
N ARG A 193 -7.35 -4.23 -19.94
CA ARG A 193 -8.28 -5.21 -19.33
C ARG A 193 -9.59 -4.56 -18.89
N VAL A 194 -9.55 -3.36 -18.29
CA VAL A 194 -10.76 -2.57 -17.98
C VAL A 194 -11.42 -2.01 -19.25
N GLY A 195 -10.61 -1.68 -20.25
CA GLY A 195 -11.01 -0.93 -21.45
C GLY A 195 -10.73 0.57 -21.28
N ARG A 196 -9.96 1.17 -22.20
CA ARG A 196 -9.43 2.54 -22.03
C ARG A 196 -10.51 3.60 -21.87
N ASP A 197 -11.62 3.48 -22.61
CA ASP A 197 -12.77 4.40 -22.53
C ASP A 197 -13.65 4.17 -21.31
N ALA A 198 -13.47 3.06 -20.59
CA ALA A 198 -14.20 2.70 -19.37
C ALA A 198 -13.51 3.20 -18.08
N LEU A 199 -12.56 4.15 -18.19
CA LEU A 199 -11.79 4.69 -17.08
C LEU A 199 -12.09 6.17 -16.81
N VAL A 200 -12.01 6.55 -15.53
CA VAL A 200 -11.85 7.92 -15.05
C VAL A 200 -10.35 8.18 -14.82
N GLU A 201 -9.88 9.39 -15.09
CA GLU A 201 -8.52 9.86 -14.79
C GLU A 201 -8.60 10.96 -13.71
N THR A 202 -7.82 10.83 -12.64
CA THR A 202 -7.96 11.64 -11.43
C THR A 202 -6.61 12.14 -10.93
N GLU A 203 -6.48 13.45 -10.69
CA GLU A 203 -5.34 14.01 -9.95
C GLU A 203 -5.44 13.62 -8.47
N ARG A 204 -4.37 13.04 -7.91
CA ARG A 204 -4.35 12.55 -6.53
C ARG A 204 -4.31 13.69 -5.51
N GLN A 205 -5.44 13.95 -4.89
CA GLN A 205 -5.57 14.93 -3.81
C GLN A 205 -5.63 14.25 -2.44
N THR A 206 -4.47 13.80 -1.94
CA THR A 206 -4.35 13.22 -0.60
C THR A 206 -4.09 14.30 0.45
N ARG A 207 -4.68 14.15 1.65
CA ARG A 207 -4.38 14.98 2.84
C ARG A 207 -4.19 14.11 4.09
N ILE A 208 -3.72 14.75 5.16
CA ILE A 208 -3.75 14.23 6.52
C ILE A 208 -4.66 15.17 7.31
N LEU A 209 -5.66 14.63 8.02
CA LEU A 209 -6.48 15.41 8.94
C LEU A 209 -5.71 15.55 10.26
N TRP A 210 -4.87 16.55 10.37
CA TRP A 210 -4.09 16.84 11.56
C TRP A 210 -4.93 17.72 12.51
N HIS A 211 -5.54 17.10 13.51
CA HIS A 211 -6.53 17.71 14.40
C HIS A 211 -7.64 18.44 13.61
N ASP A 212 -7.62 19.78 13.56
CA ASP A 212 -8.58 20.65 12.87
C ASP A 212 -8.19 21.01 11.41
N ARG A 213 -7.07 20.49 10.88
CA ARG A 213 -6.43 20.98 9.65
C ARG A 213 -6.17 19.88 8.62
N TYR A 214 -6.47 20.17 7.36
CA TYR A 214 -6.00 19.38 6.22
C TYR A 214 -4.55 19.77 5.87
N VAL A 215 -3.62 18.89 6.21
CA VAL A 215 -2.20 18.99 5.88
C VAL A 215 -1.94 18.28 4.55
N PRO A 216 -1.19 18.87 3.59
CA PRO A 216 -0.75 18.18 2.38
C PRO A 216 0.02 16.89 2.67
N TYR A 217 -0.19 15.86 1.84
CA TYR A 217 0.66 14.67 1.85
C TYR A 217 1.79 14.81 0.81
N PRO A 218 3.04 14.43 1.13
CA PRO A 218 3.51 13.83 2.38
C PRO A 218 3.70 14.88 3.49
N PHE A 219 3.63 14.45 4.76
CA PHE A 219 3.48 15.32 5.93
C PHE A 219 4.61 16.36 6.07
N GLU A 220 5.84 15.94 5.76
CA GLU A 220 7.06 16.75 5.82
C GLU A 220 7.03 17.94 4.84
N ASN A 221 6.35 17.81 3.69
CA ASN A 221 6.09 18.92 2.76
C ASN A 221 4.85 19.74 3.17
N GLY A 222 4.01 19.19 4.04
CA GLY A 222 2.78 19.83 4.54
C GLY A 222 2.96 20.70 5.79
N ILE A 223 4.14 20.72 6.44
CA ILE A 223 4.32 21.36 7.75
C ILE A 223 3.98 22.86 7.80
N GLY A 224 3.94 23.54 6.65
CA GLY A 224 3.46 24.91 6.51
C GLY A 224 1.97 25.13 6.87
N SER A 225 1.19 24.06 6.98
CA SER A 225 -0.21 24.07 7.42
C SER A 225 -0.38 23.91 8.95
N LEU A 226 0.67 23.50 9.66
CA LEU A 226 0.65 23.25 11.11
C LEU A 226 0.66 24.56 11.93
N THR A 227 0.37 24.44 13.23
CA THR A 227 0.58 25.54 14.19
C THR A 227 2.05 25.98 14.20
N PRO A 228 2.37 27.23 14.59
CA PRO A 228 3.76 27.72 14.61
C PRO A 228 4.70 26.87 15.46
N GLN A 229 4.20 26.33 16.58
CA GLN A 229 4.96 25.47 17.48
C GLN A 229 5.26 24.11 16.83
N ALA A 230 4.24 23.33 16.46
CA ALA A 230 4.42 22.01 15.86
C ALA A 230 5.28 22.03 14.58
N ARG A 231 5.16 23.10 13.79
CA ARG A 231 6.02 23.38 12.64
C ARG A 231 7.49 23.60 13.00
N TYR A 232 7.76 24.39 14.05
CA TYR A 232 9.11 24.58 14.57
C TYR A 232 9.67 23.26 15.11
N ASP A 233 8.87 22.47 15.81
CA ASP A 233 9.28 21.18 16.37
C ASP A 233 9.61 20.17 15.25
N CYS A 234 8.80 20.11 14.19
CA CYS A 234 9.10 19.32 12.98
C CYS A 234 10.42 19.75 12.31
N LEU A 235 10.61 21.05 12.06
CA LEU A 235 11.81 21.58 11.40
C LEU A 235 13.07 21.37 12.26
N SER A 236 12.99 21.69 13.56
CA SER A 236 14.06 21.55 14.54
C SER A 236 14.45 20.08 14.73
N GLY A 237 13.46 19.19 14.87
CA GLY A 237 13.64 17.74 14.96
C GLY A 237 14.31 17.17 13.71
N TYR A 238 13.83 17.52 12.51
CA TYR A 238 14.42 17.01 11.26
C TYR A 238 15.87 17.45 11.08
N LEU A 239 16.19 18.72 11.36
CA LEU A 239 17.55 19.25 11.26
C LEU A 239 18.52 18.51 12.21
N LYS A 240 18.12 18.32 13.48
CA LYS A 240 18.90 17.55 14.47
C LYS A 240 19.07 16.09 14.04
N ALA A 241 18.03 15.47 13.47
CA ALA A 241 18.10 14.11 12.98
C ALA A 241 19.07 13.99 11.79
N VAL A 242 19.03 14.93 10.84
CA VAL A 242 19.98 14.99 9.71
C VAL A 242 21.42 15.20 10.19
N GLU A 243 21.64 16.05 11.19
CA GLU A 243 22.96 16.24 11.82
C GLU A 243 23.46 14.94 12.48
N LYS A 244 22.63 14.31 13.32
CA LYS A 244 22.91 13.04 14.00
C LYS A 244 23.20 11.89 13.01
N ARG A 245 22.50 11.84 11.86
CA ARG A 245 22.81 10.89 10.77
C ARG A 245 24.16 11.21 10.10
N LYS A 246 24.46 12.49 9.84
CA LYS A 246 25.75 12.92 9.26
C LYS A 246 26.93 12.69 10.20
N SER A 247 26.74 12.72 11.52
CA SER A 247 27.74 12.34 12.51
C SER A 247 27.87 10.82 12.72
N GLY A 248 27.30 10.00 11.81
CA GLY A 248 27.51 8.54 11.79
C GLY A 248 26.63 7.73 12.75
N ALA A 249 25.52 8.28 13.26
CA ALA A 249 24.61 7.48 14.11
C ALA A 249 24.02 6.30 13.32
N PRO A 250 24.10 5.05 13.82
CA PRO A 250 23.67 3.85 13.09
C PRO A 250 22.16 3.85 12.84
N CYS A 251 21.75 3.24 11.72
CA CYS A 251 20.34 3.00 11.42
C CYS A 251 19.74 2.01 12.44
N PRO A 252 18.65 2.35 13.14
CA PRO A 252 17.96 1.42 14.03
C PRO A 252 17.34 0.24 13.29
N VAL A 253 17.13 -0.85 14.02
CA VAL A 253 16.48 -2.08 13.52
C VAL A 253 14.96 -2.00 13.65
N ASN A 254 14.44 -1.43 14.75
CA ASN A 254 13.00 -1.30 14.95
C ASN A 254 12.43 -0.02 14.28
N PHE A 255 11.15 -0.07 13.93
CA PHE A 255 10.49 0.98 13.16
C PHE A 255 10.28 2.27 13.96
N ARG A 256 9.96 2.18 15.25
CA ARG A 256 9.83 3.35 16.16
C ARG A 256 11.09 4.21 16.14
N ASP A 257 12.22 3.63 16.50
CA ASP A 257 13.48 4.35 16.61
C ASP A 257 14.01 4.75 15.23
N TRP A 258 13.70 3.97 14.18
CA TRP A 258 13.96 4.37 12.80
C TRP A 258 13.21 5.65 12.40
N ILE A 259 11.95 5.82 12.81
CA ILE A 259 11.18 7.07 12.58
C ILE A 259 11.90 8.25 13.26
N PHE A 260 12.27 8.14 14.55
CA PHE A 260 13.02 9.19 15.24
C PHE A 260 14.40 9.46 14.61
N TRP A 261 15.13 8.42 14.18
CA TRP A 261 16.44 8.55 13.53
C TRP A 261 16.36 9.17 12.12
N LYS A 262 15.30 8.88 11.36
CA LYS A 262 15.09 9.34 9.97
C LYS A 262 14.44 10.72 9.91
N MET A 263 13.42 10.97 10.72
CA MET A 263 12.55 12.15 10.61
C MET A 263 12.67 13.11 11.81
N GLY A 264 13.17 12.65 12.96
CA GLY A 264 13.33 13.48 14.14
C GLY A 264 12.02 13.76 14.89
N ASP A 265 12.18 14.17 16.14
CA ASP A 265 11.17 14.13 17.20
C ASP A 265 9.82 14.75 16.79
N GLY A 266 9.81 15.97 16.25
CA GLY A 266 8.56 16.64 15.87
C GLY A 266 7.79 15.98 14.70
N LEU A 267 8.48 15.42 13.69
CA LEU A 267 7.81 14.67 12.62
C LEU A 267 7.37 13.27 13.10
N ALA A 268 8.10 12.69 14.06
CA ALA A 268 7.73 11.46 14.74
C ALA A 268 6.42 11.66 15.52
N GLU A 269 6.41 12.60 16.47
CA GLU A 269 5.34 12.79 17.44
C GLU A 269 4.06 13.40 16.82
N HIS A 270 4.17 14.34 15.88
CA HIS A 270 2.99 15.00 15.30
C HIS A 270 2.25 14.20 14.22
N PHE A 271 2.81 13.11 13.71
CA PHE A 271 2.14 12.28 12.70
C PHE A 271 2.63 10.84 12.67
N MET A 272 3.93 10.60 12.52
CA MET A 272 4.42 9.29 12.11
C MET A 272 4.20 8.20 13.17
N ILE A 273 4.40 8.50 14.45
CA ILE A 273 4.12 7.57 15.55
C ILE A 273 2.62 7.29 15.67
N PRO A 274 1.73 8.27 15.96
CA PRO A 274 0.30 7.99 16.16
C PRO A 274 -0.38 7.38 14.93
N TYR A 275 -0.02 7.80 13.71
CA TYR A 275 -0.53 7.18 12.49
C TYR A 275 -0.11 5.72 12.35
N ASN A 276 1.16 5.40 12.63
CA ASN A 276 1.63 4.03 12.47
C ASN A 276 1.16 3.11 13.60
N GLU A 277 1.04 3.60 14.84
CA GLU A 277 0.45 2.82 15.94
C GLU A 277 -1.00 2.44 15.59
N LYS A 278 -1.82 3.40 15.10
CA LYS A 278 -3.20 3.13 14.68
C LYS A 278 -3.30 2.18 13.47
N ILE A 279 -2.44 2.30 12.45
CA ILE A 279 -2.54 1.39 11.29
C ILE A 279 -1.96 0.00 11.60
N TRP A 280 -0.88 -0.13 12.36
CA TRP A 280 -0.22 -1.41 12.58
C TRP A 280 -0.74 -2.21 13.79
N GLU A 281 -1.53 -1.58 14.67
CA GLU A 281 -2.16 -2.24 15.83
C GLU A 281 -1.13 -2.94 16.74
N CYS A 282 0.06 -2.35 16.89
CA CYS A 282 1.16 -2.86 17.72
C CYS A 282 2.16 -1.76 18.11
N PRO A 283 2.97 -1.94 19.17
CA PRO A 283 4.10 -1.07 19.48
C PRO A 283 5.10 -1.05 18.32
N LEU A 284 5.56 0.13 17.91
CA LEU A 284 6.41 0.28 16.72
C LEU A 284 7.86 -0.18 16.97
N GLU A 285 8.24 -0.39 18.23
CA GLU A 285 9.49 -1.02 18.66
C GLU A 285 9.50 -2.54 18.43
N GLU A 286 8.33 -3.18 18.28
CA GLU A 286 8.20 -4.62 17.94
C GLU A 286 8.18 -4.87 16.42
N MET A 287 8.06 -3.81 15.62
CA MET A 287 8.18 -3.85 14.16
C MET A 287 9.63 -3.66 13.70
N ASP A 288 10.04 -4.45 12.72
CA ASP A 288 11.24 -4.25 11.90
C ASP A 288 11.11 -3.01 11.01
N ALA A 289 12.25 -2.37 10.72
CA ALA A 289 12.36 -1.22 9.83
C ALA A 289 12.79 -1.57 8.40
N SER A 290 13.25 -2.79 8.09
CA SER A 290 13.86 -3.13 6.79
C SER A 290 12.90 -3.04 5.60
N TRP A 291 11.59 -3.06 5.83
CA TRP A 291 10.56 -2.87 4.80
C TRP A 291 10.38 -1.40 4.35
N VAL A 292 10.85 -0.42 5.15
CA VAL A 292 10.92 1.03 4.79
C VAL A 292 12.34 1.55 4.61
N ALA A 293 13.32 1.01 5.34
CA ALA A 293 14.71 1.40 5.24
C ALA A 293 15.24 1.16 3.81
N GLY A 294 15.84 2.19 3.21
CA GLY A 294 16.27 2.16 1.81
C GLY A 294 15.15 2.35 0.77
N ARG A 295 13.86 2.28 1.16
CA ARG A 295 12.72 2.61 0.28
C ARG A 295 12.21 4.03 0.44
N VAL A 296 12.32 4.59 1.64
CA VAL A 296 11.96 5.99 1.94
C VAL A 296 13.22 6.88 1.79
N PRO A 297 13.33 7.72 0.74
CA PRO A 297 14.45 8.65 0.60
C PRO A 297 14.41 9.73 1.70
N ASP A 298 15.51 10.47 1.85
CA ASP A 298 15.51 11.68 2.69
C ASP A 298 14.83 12.82 1.95
N ALA A 299 13.92 13.52 2.62
CA ALA A 299 13.36 14.77 2.11
C ALA A 299 14.47 15.85 2.09
N PRO A 300 14.62 16.63 1.01
CA PRO A 300 15.62 17.69 0.95
C PRO A 300 15.40 18.70 2.09
N VAL A 301 16.47 19.03 2.83
CA VAL A 301 16.41 19.98 3.95
C VAL A 301 15.85 21.33 3.49
N GLU A 302 16.25 21.78 2.30
CA GLU A 302 15.75 22.99 1.65
C GLU A 302 14.22 22.96 1.41
N ASP A 303 13.64 21.80 1.10
CA ASP A 303 12.20 21.68 0.84
C ASP A 303 11.37 21.63 2.14
N ILE A 304 11.94 21.11 3.22
CA ILE A 304 11.35 21.22 4.56
C ILE A 304 11.47 22.65 5.11
N ILE A 305 12.55 23.37 4.82
CA ILE A 305 12.67 24.81 5.12
C ILE A 305 11.62 25.62 4.35
N LYS A 306 11.47 25.40 3.03
CA LYS A 306 10.40 26.00 2.21
C LYS A 306 9.02 25.72 2.79
N ALA A 307 8.71 24.46 3.09
CA ALA A 307 7.42 24.07 3.68
C ALA A 307 7.18 24.80 5.00
N ALA A 308 8.18 24.90 5.89
CA ALA A 308 8.07 25.65 7.14
C ALA A 308 7.78 27.15 6.92
N VAL A 309 8.43 27.82 5.95
CA VAL A 309 8.13 29.22 5.63
C VAL A 309 6.85 29.41 4.78
N GLY A 310 6.11 28.33 4.49
CA GLY A 310 4.84 28.37 3.76
C GLY A 310 4.97 28.36 2.23
N LEU A 311 6.18 28.13 1.71
CA LEU A 311 6.40 27.93 0.27
C LEU A 311 6.04 26.48 -0.11
N ARG A 312 5.14 26.32 -1.08
CA ARG A 312 4.73 25.01 -1.59
C ARG A 312 5.91 24.29 -2.24
N THR A 313 6.15 23.05 -1.83
CA THR A 313 7.09 22.12 -2.48
C THR A 313 6.34 21.00 -3.18
N GLU A 314 6.90 20.49 -4.27
CA GLU A 314 6.35 19.32 -4.94
C GLU A 314 6.84 18.05 -4.21
N GLY A 315 5.88 17.23 -3.74
CA GLY A 315 6.18 15.89 -3.22
C GLY A 315 6.42 14.88 -4.35
N TYR A 316 6.22 13.60 -4.06
CA TYR A 316 6.40 12.51 -5.03
C TYR A 316 5.46 12.63 -6.25
N THR A 317 5.94 13.31 -7.30
CA THR A 317 5.23 13.54 -8.58
C THR A 317 4.89 12.26 -9.33
N HIS A 318 5.62 11.17 -9.08
CA HIS A 318 5.41 9.86 -9.71
C HIS A 318 4.02 9.22 -9.48
N GLN A 319 3.18 9.79 -8.60
CA GLN A 319 1.81 9.35 -8.34
C GLN A 319 0.83 10.55 -8.31
N SER A 320 1.09 11.59 -9.12
CA SER A 320 0.19 12.75 -9.24
C SER A 320 -1.16 12.40 -9.90
N VAL A 321 -1.21 11.37 -10.75
CA VAL A 321 -2.41 10.91 -11.47
C VAL A 321 -2.60 9.41 -11.28
N PHE A 322 -3.86 8.99 -11.17
CA PHE A 322 -4.28 7.59 -11.24
C PHE A 322 -5.54 7.43 -12.09
N TRP A 323 -5.88 6.18 -12.42
CA TRP A 323 -7.12 5.83 -13.10
C TRP A 323 -8.02 4.97 -12.21
N PHE A 324 -9.33 4.98 -12.47
CA PHE A 324 -10.29 4.10 -11.80
C PHE A 324 -11.41 3.67 -12.77
N PRO A 325 -11.98 2.46 -12.66
CA PRO A 325 -13.06 2.02 -13.55
C PRO A 325 -14.34 2.85 -13.37
N LYS A 326 -15.00 3.21 -14.48
CA LYS A 326 -16.27 3.96 -14.45
C LYS A 326 -17.38 3.19 -13.76
N HIS A 327 -17.41 1.86 -13.85
CA HIS A 327 -18.44 1.01 -13.25
C HIS A 327 -17.81 -0.21 -12.57
N GLY A 328 -18.52 -0.79 -11.60
CA GLY A 328 -18.14 -2.04 -10.94
C GLY A 328 -17.05 -1.91 -9.87
N GLY A 329 -16.45 -0.73 -9.68
CA GLY A 329 -15.32 -0.57 -8.76
C GLY A 329 -14.05 -1.23 -9.29
N PHE A 330 -13.07 -1.50 -8.41
CA PHE A 330 -11.82 -2.14 -8.82
C PHE A 330 -12.01 -3.60 -9.32
N GLN A 331 -13.14 -4.26 -8.98
CA GLN A 331 -13.56 -5.56 -9.52
C GLN A 331 -13.48 -5.61 -11.06
N ALA A 332 -13.82 -4.53 -11.76
CA ALA A 332 -13.85 -4.46 -13.21
C ALA A 332 -12.48 -4.75 -13.87
N LEU A 333 -11.35 -4.52 -13.17
CA LEU A 333 -10.04 -4.97 -13.62
C LEU A 333 -9.97 -6.51 -13.61
N THR A 334 -10.38 -7.15 -12.53
CA THR A 334 -10.31 -8.61 -12.39
C THR A 334 -11.32 -9.34 -13.27
N ASP A 335 -12.51 -8.78 -13.48
CA ASP A 335 -13.48 -9.27 -14.47
C ASP A 335 -12.92 -9.15 -15.91
N GLY A 336 -12.27 -8.02 -16.21
CA GLY A 336 -11.59 -7.79 -17.49
C GLY A 336 -10.43 -8.76 -17.76
N ILE A 337 -9.73 -9.22 -16.72
CA ILE A 337 -8.72 -10.28 -16.82
C ILE A 337 -9.38 -11.66 -16.98
N ALA A 338 -10.48 -11.92 -16.27
CA ALA A 338 -11.19 -13.20 -16.26
C ALA A 338 -12.02 -13.50 -17.52
N LYS A 339 -12.47 -12.48 -18.26
CA LYS A 339 -13.34 -12.58 -19.44
C LYS A 339 -12.85 -13.59 -20.50
N GLY A 340 -13.52 -14.72 -20.69
CA GLY A 340 -13.08 -15.82 -21.55
C GLY A 340 -12.22 -16.88 -20.85
N LEU A 341 -12.24 -16.94 -19.51
CA LEU A 341 -11.67 -17.99 -18.67
C LEU A 341 -12.73 -18.60 -17.73
N GLU A 342 -14.02 -18.36 -17.98
CA GLU A 342 -15.12 -18.72 -17.07
C GLU A 342 -15.17 -20.24 -16.81
N GLU A 343 -14.90 -21.05 -17.83
CA GLU A 343 -14.80 -22.52 -17.73
C GLU A 343 -13.53 -23.00 -16.99
N LYS A 344 -12.56 -22.10 -16.74
CA LYS A 344 -11.29 -22.38 -16.06
C LYS A 344 -11.22 -21.86 -14.62
N VAL A 345 -12.21 -21.09 -14.15
CA VAL A 345 -12.21 -20.47 -12.82
C VAL A 345 -13.30 -21.09 -11.93
N HIS A 346 -12.92 -22.14 -11.20
CA HIS A 346 -13.81 -22.94 -10.37
C HIS A 346 -14.01 -22.26 -9.01
N CYS A 347 -15.02 -21.39 -8.93
CA CYS A 347 -15.45 -20.73 -7.69
C CYS A 347 -16.22 -21.67 -6.75
N LYS A 348 -16.15 -21.39 -5.45
CA LYS A 348 -16.60 -22.24 -4.32
C LYS A 348 -15.81 -23.55 -4.18
N THR A 349 -14.64 -23.66 -4.80
CA THR A 349 -13.76 -24.83 -4.76
C THR A 349 -12.54 -24.52 -3.90
N PRO A 350 -12.61 -24.73 -2.57
CA PRO A 350 -11.43 -24.61 -1.72
C PRO A 350 -10.39 -25.67 -2.07
N VAL A 351 -9.11 -25.33 -1.96
CA VAL A 351 -8.05 -26.34 -1.84
C VAL A 351 -8.21 -27.01 -0.47
N GLN A 352 -8.23 -28.34 -0.46
CA GLN A 352 -8.41 -29.18 0.73
C GLN A 352 -7.24 -30.15 0.92
N SER A 353 -6.61 -30.58 -0.19
CA SER A 353 -5.37 -31.34 -0.17
C SER A 353 -4.46 -30.93 -1.34
N LEU A 354 -3.16 -30.91 -1.08
CA LEU A 354 -2.09 -30.74 -2.05
C LEU A 354 -0.96 -31.68 -1.64
N ARG A 355 -0.51 -32.55 -2.55
CA ARG A 355 0.68 -33.39 -2.31
C ARG A 355 1.51 -33.63 -3.57
N ARG A 356 2.77 -34.00 -3.39
CA ARG A 356 3.69 -34.35 -4.49
C ARG A 356 3.40 -35.75 -5.02
N LYS A 357 3.62 -35.93 -6.33
CA LYS A 357 3.43 -37.19 -7.05
C LYS A 357 4.59 -37.39 -8.04
N GLY A 358 5.78 -37.61 -7.48
CA GLY A 358 7.04 -37.57 -8.23
C GLY A 358 7.40 -36.13 -8.62
N GLU A 359 7.53 -35.87 -9.92
CA GLU A 359 7.75 -34.51 -10.47
C GLU A 359 6.46 -33.69 -10.57
N ARG A 360 5.30 -34.35 -10.44
CA ARG A 360 3.95 -33.76 -10.49
C ARG A 360 3.41 -33.43 -9.11
N PHE A 361 2.23 -32.81 -9.08
CA PHE A 361 1.43 -32.61 -7.87
C PHE A 361 0.02 -33.17 -8.08
N GLU A 362 -0.64 -33.54 -6.98
CA GLU A 362 -2.07 -33.81 -6.93
C GLU A 362 -2.76 -32.75 -6.06
N VAL A 363 -3.85 -32.15 -6.56
CA VAL A 363 -4.66 -31.13 -5.88
C VAL A 363 -6.10 -31.61 -5.82
N ASN A 364 -6.68 -31.72 -4.62
CA ASN A 364 -8.06 -32.20 -4.41
C ASN A 364 -8.41 -33.54 -5.10
N GLY A 365 -7.43 -34.41 -5.39
CA GLY A 365 -7.63 -35.67 -6.11
C GLY A 365 -7.31 -35.65 -7.61
N GLU A 366 -6.96 -34.50 -8.18
CA GLU A 366 -6.56 -34.36 -9.58
C GLU A 366 -5.06 -34.13 -9.76
N ASP A 367 -4.46 -34.79 -10.75
CA ASP A 367 -3.05 -34.58 -11.13
C ASP A 367 -2.84 -33.31 -11.95
N TYR A 368 -1.69 -32.66 -11.74
CA TYR A 368 -1.20 -31.47 -12.43
C TYR A 368 0.31 -31.55 -12.67
N ASP A 369 0.78 -31.03 -13.80
CA ASP A 369 2.21 -30.91 -14.13
C ASP A 369 2.87 -29.79 -13.32
N LEU A 370 2.13 -28.72 -13.04
CA LEU A 370 2.61 -27.56 -12.29
C LEU A 370 1.50 -27.02 -11.39
N VAL A 371 1.88 -26.52 -10.21
CA VAL A 371 0.99 -25.82 -9.30
C VAL A 371 1.58 -24.45 -8.97
N ILE A 372 0.74 -23.41 -9.05
CA ILE A 372 1.11 -22.04 -8.69
C ILE A 372 0.22 -21.58 -7.54
N ASN A 373 0.81 -21.40 -6.37
CA ASN A 373 0.13 -20.88 -5.20
C ASN A 373 0.05 -19.35 -5.18
N THR A 374 -1.17 -18.82 -5.03
CA THR A 374 -1.41 -17.41 -4.67
C THR A 374 -2.13 -17.23 -3.32
N ILE A 375 -2.59 -18.32 -2.68
CA ILE A 375 -3.26 -18.29 -1.36
C ILE A 375 -2.22 -18.00 -0.26
N PRO A 376 -2.61 -17.46 0.91
CA PRO A 376 -1.66 -17.18 1.98
C PRO A 376 -0.87 -18.41 2.40
N LEU A 377 0.46 -18.28 2.53
CA LEU A 377 1.33 -19.38 2.97
C LEU A 377 0.89 -20.03 4.29
N LYS A 378 0.27 -19.26 5.20
CA LYS A 378 -0.34 -19.78 6.44
C LYS A 378 -1.52 -20.73 6.19
N GLU A 379 -2.32 -20.51 5.15
CA GLU A 379 -3.42 -21.43 4.78
C GLU A 379 -2.89 -22.61 3.95
N LEU A 380 -1.87 -22.38 3.10
CA LEU A 380 -1.18 -23.44 2.35
C LEU A 380 -0.53 -24.47 3.28
N ALA A 381 0.04 -24.02 4.39
CA ALA A 381 0.69 -24.86 5.40
C ALA A 381 -0.26 -25.88 6.07
N GLU A 382 -1.58 -25.70 6.01
CA GLU A 382 -2.55 -26.67 6.54
C GLU A 382 -3.10 -27.64 5.48
N VAL A 383 -2.75 -27.47 4.19
CA VAL A 383 -3.23 -28.34 3.09
C VAL A 383 -2.11 -28.98 2.25
N PHE A 384 -0.88 -28.48 2.31
CA PHE A 384 0.27 -29.11 1.64
C PHE A 384 0.84 -30.22 2.53
N GLU A 385 0.64 -31.48 2.13
CA GLU A 385 1.01 -32.66 2.89
C GLU A 385 2.53 -32.75 3.08
N ASP A 386 3.32 -32.68 2.00
CA ASP A 386 4.80 -32.83 1.98
C ASP A 386 5.59 -31.64 2.57
N MET A 387 4.96 -30.73 3.30
CA MET A 387 5.66 -29.62 3.94
C MET A 387 6.44 -30.07 5.18
N ASP A 388 7.71 -29.68 5.26
CA ASP A 388 8.53 -29.85 6.47
C ASP A 388 7.87 -29.17 7.68
N GLU A 389 7.80 -29.83 8.83
CA GLU A 389 7.04 -29.31 9.98
C GLU A 389 7.68 -28.05 10.60
N GLY A 390 9.00 -27.90 10.48
CA GLY A 390 9.67 -26.65 10.86
C GLY A 390 9.21 -25.49 9.98
N ILE A 391 9.19 -25.68 8.67
CA ILE A 391 8.67 -24.68 7.72
C ILE A 391 7.14 -24.49 7.86
N ARG A 392 6.39 -25.53 8.23
CA ARG A 392 4.95 -25.45 8.50
C ARG A 392 4.67 -24.53 9.68
N GLU A 393 5.41 -24.69 10.77
CA GLU A 393 5.29 -23.80 11.94
C GLU A 393 5.77 -22.37 11.62
N GLU A 394 6.86 -22.21 10.85
CA GLU A 394 7.29 -20.89 10.37
C GLU A 394 6.21 -20.20 9.53
N CYS A 395 5.42 -20.96 8.75
CA CYS A 395 4.26 -20.44 8.00
C CYS A 395 3.06 -20.14 8.91
N ARG A 396 2.79 -20.96 9.94
CA ARG A 396 1.75 -20.69 10.96
C ARG A 396 2.01 -19.38 11.69
N GLN A 397 3.26 -19.03 11.94
CA GLN A 397 3.66 -17.77 12.56
C GLN A 397 3.58 -16.54 11.63
N LEU A 398 3.14 -16.69 10.37
CA LEU A 398 2.89 -15.57 9.44
C LEU A 398 1.49 -14.95 9.65
N HIS A 399 1.30 -14.30 10.78
CA HIS A 399 0.06 -13.59 11.09
C HIS A 399 -0.19 -12.42 10.13
N PRO A 400 -1.40 -12.27 9.54
CA PRO A 400 -1.78 -11.07 8.82
C PRO A 400 -2.30 -10.00 9.77
N LEU A 401 -2.15 -8.74 9.34
CA LEU A 401 -2.93 -7.62 9.86
C LEU A 401 -4.19 -7.47 8.97
N SER A 402 -5.36 -7.38 9.59
CA SER A 402 -6.67 -7.38 8.92
C SER A 402 -7.18 -5.95 8.70
N VAL A 403 -8.15 -5.78 7.79
CA VAL A 403 -8.88 -4.51 7.63
C VAL A 403 -10.39 -4.73 7.60
N CYS A 404 -11.12 -3.90 8.33
CA CYS A 404 -12.54 -3.67 8.16
C CYS A 404 -12.71 -2.43 7.28
N THR A 405 -13.36 -2.60 6.15
CA THR A 405 -13.65 -1.55 5.18
C THR A 405 -15.12 -1.22 5.27
N VAL A 406 -15.47 -0.01 5.72
CA VAL A 406 -16.85 0.42 5.95
C VAL A 406 -17.27 1.41 4.87
N LEU A 407 -18.19 0.99 4.01
CA LEU A 407 -18.95 1.89 3.16
C LEU A 407 -19.85 2.75 4.04
N VAL A 408 -19.79 4.07 3.86
CA VAL A 408 -20.73 5.04 4.45
C VAL A 408 -21.29 5.92 3.32
N GLY A 409 -22.48 5.59 2.85
CA GLY A 409 -23.23 6.35 1.84
C GLY A 409 -24.10 7.42 2.50
N TYR A 410 -24.06 8.65 1.99
CA TYR A 410 -24.75 9.81 2.57
C TYR A 410 -25.32 10.74 1.49
N LYS A 411 -26.37 11.48 1.84
CA LYS A 411 -26.98 12.52 0.99
C LYS A 411 -26.11 13.77 0.96
N THR A 412 -26.03 14.43 -0.19
CA THR A 412 -25.43 15.77 -0.28
C THR A 412 -26.00 16.59 -1.43
N ASP A 413 -26.45 17.80 -1.12
CA ASP A 413 -26.91 18.80 -2.10
C ASP A 413 -25.75 19.59 -2.73
N THR A 414 -24.55 19.47 -2.15
CA THR A 414 -23.31 20.09 -2.63
C THR A 414 -22.30 19.03 -3.10
N PRO A 415 -21.45 19.32 -4.11
CA PRO A 415 -20.33 18.44 -4.43
C PRO A 415 -19.43 18.22 -3.20
N PRO A 416 -18.94 16.99 -2.94
CA PRO A 416 -17.94 16.75 -1.91
C PRO A 416 -16.61 17.44 -2.26
N ASP A 417 -15.74 17.62 -1.26
CA ASP A 417 -14.36 18.10 -1.48
C ASP A 417 -13.63 17.15 -2.46
N PRO A 418 -12.90 17.65 -3.48
CA PRO A 418 -12.20 16.84 -4.49
C PRO A 418 -11.03 15.99 -3.97
N LEU A 419 -10.92 15.74 -2.66
CA LEU A 419 -9.94 14.82 -2.10
C LEU A 419 -10.10 13.40 -2.68
N SER A 420 -9.00 12.66 -2.73
CA SER A 420 -8.98 11.24 -3.08
C SER A 420 -9.12 10.38 -1.82
N TRP A 421 -8.27 10.65 -0.82
CA TRP A 421 -8.37 10.06 0.52
C TRP A 421 -7.66 10.92 1.56
N ILE A 422 -7.99 10.70 2.83
CA ILE A 422 -7.36 11.33 3.98
C ILE A 422 -6.87 10.29 4.99
N TYR A 423 -5.81 10.64 5.72
CA TYR A 423 -5.32 9.90 6.87
C TYR A 423 -5.79 10.55 8.18
N LEU A 424 -6.20 9.75 9.15
CA LEU A 424 -6.72 10.17 10.45
C LEU A 424 -5.82 9.61 11.57
N PRO A 425 -4.71 10.29 11.91
CA PRO A 425 -3.68 9.74 12.79
C PRO A 425 -4.09 9.62 14.28
N PHE A 426 -5.04 10.41 14.78
CA PHE A 426 -5.23 10.57 16.23
C PHE A 426 -6.41 9.76 16.79
N GLU A 427 -6.30 9.29 18.03
CA GLU A 427 -7.31 8.43 18.69
C GLU A 427 -8.68 9.12 18.83
N ASP A 428 -8.69 10.43 19.07
CA ASP A 428 -9.91 11.27 19.17
C ASP A 428 -10.69 11.39 17.85
N GLN A 429 -10.08 10.99 16.73
CA GLN A 429 -10.71 10.89 15.41
C GLN A 429 -11.41 9.53 15.19
N GLY A 430 -11.42 8.66 16.20
CA GLY A 430 -12.03 7.34 16.15
C GLY A 430 -11.19 6.27 15.42
N PRO A 431 -11.76 5.08 15.19
CA PRO A 431 -11.01 3.89 14.78
C PRO A 431 -10.50 3.93 13.33
N ALA A 432 -11.01 4.83 12.49
CA ALA A 432 -10.54 4.94 11.11
C ALA A 432 -9.09 5.46 11.07
N ASN A 433 -8.22 4.75 10.34
CA ASN A 433 -6.86 5.21 10.01
C ASN A 433 -6.84 5.97 8.66
N ARG A 434 -7.74 5.59 7.74
CA ARG A 434 -7.90 6.18 6.41
C ARG A 434 -9.39 6.32 6.08
N VAL A 435 -9.75 7.40 5.40
CA VAL A 435 -11.06 7.59 4.77
C VAL A 435 -10.84 7.93 3.31
N THR A 436 -11.32 7.07 2.41
CA THR A 436 -11.30 7.27 0.97
C THR A 436 -12.62 7.93 0.53
N PHE A 437 -12.53 8.99 -0.28
CA PHE A 437 -13.68 9.71 -0.84
C PHE A 437 -14.16 8.95 -2.09
N PHE A 438 -14.75 7.77 -1.89
CA PHE A 438 -14.86 6.77 -2.94
C PHE A 438 -15.85 7.15 -4.07
N SER A 439 -16.84 8.00 -3.79
CA SER A 439 -17.67 8.63 -4.84
C SER A 439 -16.88 9.54 -5.79
N ASN A 440 -15.70 10.04 -5.39
CA ASN A 440 -14.85 10.89 -6.24
C ASN A 440 -14.04 10.08 -7.25
N TYR A 441 -13.93 8.75 -7.09
CA TYR A 441 -13.19 7.89 -8.01
C TYR A 441 -13.99 7.57 -9.29
N SER A 442 -15.33 7.58 -9.21
CA SER A 442 -16.22 7.50 -10.37
C SER A 442 -17.58 8.13 -10.07
N PRO A 443 -18.18 8.90 -11.00
CA PRO A 443 -19.53 9.43 -10.86
C PRO A 443 -20.64 8.35 -10.81
N HIS A 444 -20.28 7.06 -10.89
CA HIS A 444 -21.20 5.93 -10.72
C HIS A 444 -20.91 5.10 -9.45
N ASN A 445 -20.00 5.54 -8.58
CA ASN A 445 -19.76 4.89 -7.28
C ASN A 445 -20.81 5.27 -6.21
N ALA A 446 -21.68 6.26 -6.49
CA ALA A 446 -22.81 6.64 -5.64
C ALA A 446 -24.04 7.01 -6.50
N PRO A 447 -25.28 6.90 -5.98
CA PRO A 447 -26.48 7.41 -6.65
C PRO A 447 -26.47 8.95 -6.78
N PRO A 448 -27.23 9.54 -7.72
CA PRO A 448 -27.43 10.99 -7.79
C PRO A 448 -27.93 11.59 -6.47
N GLY A 449 -27.43 12.78 -6.11
CA GLY A 449 -27.74 13.45 -4.84
C GLY A 449 -27.07 12.82 -3.61
N HIS A 450 -26.15 11.88 -3.81
CA HIS A 450 -25.43 11.18 -2.74
C HIS A 450 -23.92 11.13 -3.02
N ALA A 451 -23.15 10.90 -1.96
CA ALA A 451 -21.72 10.65 -1.99
C ALA A 451 -21.40 9.46 -1.06
N SER A 452 -20.18 8.92 -1.16
CA SER A 452 -19.76 7.79 -0.34
C SER A 452 -18.34 7.94 0.17
N TYR A 453 -18.20 7.67 1.47
CA TYR A 453 -16.92 7.38 2.10
C TYR A 453 -16.69 5.88 2.16
N MET A 454 -15.42 5.52 2.14
CA MET A 454 -14.94 4.20 2.51
C MET A 454 -13.92 4.38 3.63
N ALA A 455 -14.36 4.13 4.87
CA ALA A 455 -13.52 4.21 6.06
C ALA A 455 -12.79 2.88 6.26
N GLU A 456 -11.53 2.93 6.67
CA GLU A 456 -10.67 1.76 6.85
C GLU A 456 -10.17 1.69 8.29
N VAL A 457 -10.48 0.58 8.95
CA VAL A 457 -10.08 0.26 10.33
C VAL A 457 -9.24 -1.01 10.31
N THR A 458 -8.02 -0.94 10.79
CA THR A 458 -7.11 -2.08 10.96
C THR A 458 -7.42 -2.84 12.24
N TYR A 459 -7.19 -4.15 12.25
CA TYR A 459 -7.43 -4.99 13.43
C TYR A 459 -6.61 -6.29 13.42
N ARG A 460 -6.38 -6.90 14.58
CA ARG A 460 -5.59 -8.13 14.75
C ARG A 460 -6.42 -9.25 15.39
N GLY A 461 -6.43 -10.43 14.76
CA GLY A 461 -7.24 -11.56 15.22
C GLY A 461 -8.73 -11.22 15.23
N ASP A 462 -9.42 -11.56 16.31
CA ASP A 462 -10.85 -11.31 16.50
C ASP A 462 -11.14 -10.04 17.33
N SER A 463 -10.22 -9.06 17.35
CA SER A 463 -10.33 -7.83 18.16
C SER A 463 -11.44 -6.87 17.73
N LEU A 464 -12.15 -7.15 16.64
CA LEU A 464 -13.14 -6.26 16.04
C LEU A 464 -14.44 -7.00 15.67
N ASN A 465 -15.56 -6.54 16.24
CA ASN A 465 -16.91 -6.92 15.85
C ASN A 465 -17.65 -5.67 15.34
N PRO A 466 -17.84 -5.49 14.01
CA PRO A 466 -18.51 -4.32 13.46
C PRO A 466 -20.04 -4.48 13.51
N ASP A 467 -20.60 -4.58 14.72
CA ASP A 467 -22.05 -4.52 14.94
C ASP A 467 -22.60 -3.10 14.81
N GLN A 468 -23.93 -2.95 14.95
CA GLN A 468 -24.58 -1.66 14.76
C GLN A 468 -24.12 -0.59 15.77
N GLU A 469 -23.80 -0.94 17.01
CA GLU A 469 -23.33 0.04 18.01
C GLU A 469 -21.93 0.53 17.65
N TRP A 470 -21.05 -0.38 17.22
CA TRP A 470 -19.73 -0.03 16.71
C TRP A 470 -19.78 0.82 15.42
N LEU A 471 -20.65 0.47 14.47
CA LEU A 471 -20.86 1.22 13.23
C LEU A 471 -21.43 2.63 13.50
N ASP A 472 -22.39 2.73 14.41
CA ASP A 472 -22.96 4.01 14.86
C ASP A 472 -21.92 4.91 15.53
N SER A 473 -20.98 4.31 16.27
CA SER A 473 -19.84 5.00 16.89
C SER A 473 -18.88 5.53 15.82
N LEU A 474 -18.48 4.69 14.85
CA LEU A 474 -17.62 5.10 13.72
C LEU A 474 -18.23 6.27 12.94
N VAL A 475 -19.52 6.22 12.62
CA VAL A 475 -20.23 7.34 11.94
C VAL A 475 -20.23 8.62 12.79
N SER A 476 -20.35 8.49 14.11
CA SER A 476 -20.27 9.63 15.05
C SER A 476 -18.85 10.23 15.13
N SER A 477 -17.80 9.40 14.95
CA SER A 477 -16.42 9.88 14.79
C SER A 477 -16.24 10.66 13.48
N LEU A 478 -16.79 10.17 12.36
CA LEU A 478 -16.73 10.87 11.06
C LEU A 478 -17.46 12.24 11.11
N GLU A 479 -18.59 12.32 11.82
CA GLU A 479 -19.29 13.58 12.11
C GLU A 479 -18.46 14.52 13.01
N SER A 480 -17.80 13.98 14.05
CA SER A 480 -16.89 14.76 14.91
C SER A 480 -15.68 15.32 14.13
N CYS A 481 -15.18 14.55 13.16
CA CYS A 481 -14.17 14.99 12.19
C CYS A 481 -14.71 15.95 11.11
N LYS A 482 -16.01 16.30 11.13
CA LYS A 482 -16.71 17.20 10.20
C LYS A 482 -16.71 16.71 8.74
N LEU A 483 -16.66 15.39 8.53
CA LEU A 483 -16.68 14.78 7.19
C LEU A 483 -18.10 14.61 6.64
N LEU A 484 -19.08 14.40 7.53
CA LEU A 484 -20.49 14.19 7.20
C LEU A 484 -21.38 14.71 8.35
N LYS A 485 -22.70 14.67 8.18
CA LYS A 485 -23.66 14.68 9.30
C LYS A 485 -24.27 13.30 9.45
N LYS A 486 -24.44 12.80 10.67
CA LYS A 486 -25.07 11.50 10.96
C LYS A 486 -26.53 11.45 10.52
N SER A 487 -27.22 12.60 10.44
CA SER A 487 -28.57 12.74 9.87
C SER A 487 -28.67 12.43 8.38
N ASP A 488 -27.56 12.56 7.65
CA ASP A 488 -27.56 12.55 6.18
C ASP A 488 -27.12 11.18 5.63
N VAL A 489 -26.63 10.28 6.50
CA VAL A 489 -26.23 8.91 6.19
C VAL A 489 -27.46 8.06 5.83
N VAL A 490 -27.34 7.25 4.77
CA VAL A 490 -28.40 6.37 4.25
C VAL A 490 -28.01 4.89 4.23
N THR A 491 -26.73 4.59 4.09
CA THR A 491 -26.20 3.22 3.97
C THR A 491 -24.91 3.10 4.75
N VAL A 492 -24.80 2.07 5.59
CA VAL A 492 -23.56 1.69 6.29
C VAL A 492 -23.34 0.20 6.12
N GLN A 493 -22.20 -0.22 5.56
CA GLN A 493 -21.89 -1.64 5.35
C GLN A 493 -20.40 -1.92 5.61
N PRO A 494 -20.06 -2.76 6.62
CA PRO A 494 -18.71 -3.27 6.81
C PRO A 494 -18.40 -4.45 5.86
N PHE A 495 -17.15 -4.53 5.43
CA PHE A 495 -16.54 -5.66 4.74
C PHE A 495 -15.26 -6.06 5.49
N LEU A 496 -15.17 -7.32 5.94
CA LEU A 496 -14.03 -7.83 6.71
C LEU A 496 -13.04 -8.57 5.80
N SER A 497 -11.78 -8.14 5.82
CA SER A 497 -10.68 -8.70 5.02
C SER A 497 -9.52 -9.13 5.92
N ARG A 498 -9.50 -10.42 6.29
CA ARG A 498 -8.53 -11.06 7.21
C ARG A 498 -7.06 -11.00 6.75
N TYR A 499 -6.82 -10.83 5.44
CA TYR A 499 -5.49 -10.77 4.85
C TYR A 499 -5.34 -9.43 4.12
N ALA A 500 -5.10 -8.35 4.86
CA ALA A 500 -4.98 -7.00 4.30
C ALA A 500 -3.52 -6.55 4.18
N TYR A 501 -2.77 -6.62 5.28
CA TYR A 501 -1.37 -6.19 5.38
C TYR A 501 -0.48 -7.32 5.89
N VAL A 502 0.78 -7.33 5.45
CA VAL A 502 1.81 -8.26 5.96
C VAL A 502 2.40 -7.66 7.23
N ASP A 503 2.26 -8.36 8.36
CA ASP A 503 2.86 -7.95 9.63
C ASP A 503 4.40 -7.94 9.54
N GLN A 504 5.03 -6.84 9.97
CA GLN A 504 6.46 -6.61 9.85
C GLN A 504 7.17 -6.73 11.21
N ASN A 505 6.79 -7.69 12.05
CA ASN A 505 7.44 -7.88 13.36
C ASN A 505 8.94 -8.21 13.22
N LEU A 506 9.72 -7.97 14.28
CA LEU A 506 11.19 -8.14 14.28
C LEU A 506 11.73 -9.52 13.83
N ALA A 507 10.90 -10.57 13.86
CA ALA A 507 11.27 -11.91 13.38
C ALA A 507 10.91 -12.17 11.90
N PHE A 508 10.08 -11.31 11.29
CA PHE A 508 9.56 -11.50 9.94
C PHE A 508 10.66 -11.63 8.86
N PRO A 509 11.71 -10.77 8.80
CA PRO A 509 12.70 -10.83 7.71
C PRO A 509 13.44 -12.17 7.61
N GLN A 510 13.86 -12.74 8.75
CA GLN A 510 14.59 -14.00 8.79
C GLN A 510 13.63 -15.19 8.62
N ARG A 511 12.41 -15.09 9.15
CA ARG A 511 11.33 -16.09 8.97
C ARG A 511 10.97 -16.24 7.49
N ILE A 512 10.65 -15.15 6.80
CA ILE A 512 10.24 -15.21 5.39
C ILE A 512 11.39 -15.60 4.45
N ALA A 513 12.64 -15.28 4.81
CA ALA A 513 13.82 -15.76 4.08
C ALA A 513 13.93 -17.30 4.12
N ARG A 514 13.79 -17.93 5.30
CA ARG A 514 13.78 -19.41 5.42
C ARG A 514 12.62 -20.03 4.65
N VAL A 515 11.42 -19.51 4.83
CA VAL A 515 10.20 -20.01 4.18
C VAL A 515 10.30 -19.93 2.64
N ARG A 516 10.72 -18.79 2.07
CA ARG A 516 10.91 -18.66 0.60
C ARG A 516 11.99 -19.61 0.08
N ALA A 517 13.14 -19.69 0.76
CA ALA A 517 14.23 -20.56 0.33
C ALA A 517 13.83 -22.05 0.29
N TRP A 518 12.91 -22.49 1.16
CA TRP A 518 12.33 -23.84 1.09
C TRP A 518 11.35 -23.98 -0.08
N PHE A 519 10.42 -23.04 -0.27
CA PHE A 519 9.47 -23.10 -1.40
C PHE A 519 10.18 -23.09 -2.76
N ASP A 520 11.25 -22.31 -2.92
CA ASP A 520 12.03 -22.24 -4.16
C ASP A 520 12.69 -23.58 -4.52
N GLN A 521 13.00 -24.41 -3.51
CA GLN A 521 13.49 -25.78 -3.67
C GLN A 521 12.37 -26.83 -3.79
N SER A 522 11.13 -26.48 -3.43
CA SER A 522 10.00 -27.42 -3.43
C SER A 522 9.41 -27.69 -4.82
N GLY A 523 9.68 -26.84 -5.82
CA GLY A 523 9.04 -26.88 -7.14
C GLY A 523 7.58 -26.41 -7.16
N LEU A 524 6.96 -26.14 -6.00
CA LEU A 524 5.67 -25.48 -5.89
C LEU A 524 5.88 -23.96 -6.03
N LEU A 525 5.41 -23.37 -7.13
CA LEU A 525 5.64 -21.95 -7.38
C LEU A 525 4.78 -21.11 -6.42
N THR A 526 5.39 -20.12 -5.76
CA THR A 526 4.74 -19.25 -4.78
C THR A 526 4.81 -17.80 -5.23
N VAL A 527 3.69 -17.07 -5.28
CA VAL A 527 3.66 -15.72 -5.86
C VAL A 527 2.56 -14.82 -5.29
N GLY A 528 2.82 -13.50 -5.22
CA GLY A 528 1.82 -12.49 -4.86
C GLY A 528 1.73 -12.17 -3.36
N ARG A 529 0.83 -11.23 -3.02
CA ARG A 529 0.85 -10.49 -1.74
C ARG A 529 0.96 -11.37 -0.49
N PHE A 530 0.20 -12.46 -0.44
CA PHE A 530 0.30 -13.47 0.63
C PHE A 530 0.74 -14.85 0.12
N GLY A 531 0.71 -15.11 -1.19
CA GLY A 531 1.25 -16.33 -1.79
C GLY A 531 2.77 -16.45 -1.73
N ARG A 532 3.51 -15.32 -1.66
CA ARG A 532 4.95 -15.26 -1.35
C ARG A 532 5.27 -14.24 -0.22
N TYR A 533 4.24 -13.74 0.47
CA TYR A 533 4.34 -12.68 1.51
C TYR A 533 5.11 -11.44 1.04
N GLU A 534 4.85 -11.00 -0.19
CA GLU A 534 5.41 -9.79 -0.77
C GLU A 534 4.52 -8.59 -0.44
N TYR A 535 5.08 -7.49 0.07
CA TYR A 535 4.29 -6.27 0.31
C TYR A 535 4.04 -5.51 -1.01
N HIS A 536 3.15 -6.10 -1.83
CA HIS A 536 2.86 -5.69 -3.20
C HIS A 536 1.43 -5.16 -3.36
N ASN A 537 1.30 -4.10 -4.14
CA ASN A 537 0.04 -3.59 -4.68
C ASN A 537 -0.44 -4.45 -5.88
N SER A 538 -1.64 -4.18 -6.40
CA SER A 538 -2.22 -4.90 -7.53
C SER A 538 -1.35 -4.84 -8.80
N ASP A 539 -0.74 -3.69 -9.11
CA ASP A 539 0.17 -3.54 -10.24
C ASP A 539 1.46 -4.35 -10.07
N GLN A 540 2.04 -4.34 -8.87
CA GLN A 540 3.23 -5.13 -8.54
C GLN A 540 2.93 -6.64 -8.58
N CYS A 541 1.72 -7.05 -8.18
CA CYS A 541 1.25 -8.43 -8.34
C CYS A 541 1.09 -8.85 -9.81
N ILE A 542 0.69 -7.94 -10.71
CA ILE A 542 0.63 -8.18 -12.16
C ILE A 542 2.05 -8.22 -12.75
N ALA A 543 2.92 -7.27 -12.38
CA ALA A 543 4.32 -7.25 -12.79
C ALA A 543 5.05 -8.55 -12.38
N ARG A 544 4.76 -9.08 -11.20
CA ARG A 544 5.32 -10.36 -10.74
C ARG A 544 4.71 -11.56 -11.47
N ALA A 545 3.43 -11.52 -11.83
CA ALA A 545 2.82 -12.52 -12.70
C ALA A 545 3.49 -12.58 -14.08
N PHE A 546 3.86 -11.44 -14.68
CA PHE A 546 4.61 -11.41 -15.96
C PHE A 546 5.99 -12.10 -15.83
N GLN A 547 6.71 -11.86 -14.73
CA GLN A 547 8.00 -12.52 -14.46
C GLN A 547 7.87 -14.04 -14.29
N VAL A 548 6.81 -14.50 -13.60
CA VAL A 548 6.53 -15.93 -13.42
C VAL A 548 6.10 -16.58 -14.74
N HIS A 549 5.31 -15.88 -15.55
CA HIS A 549 4.91 -16.34 -16.89
C HIS A 549 6.13 -16.58 -17.79
N GLU A 550 7.02 -15.60 -17.95
CA GLU A 550 8.25 -15.77 -18.76
C GLU A 550 9.18 -16.87 -18.22
N HIS A 551 9.23 -17.10 -16.90
CA HIS A 551 9.94 -18.25 -16.36
C HIS A 551 9.29 -19.60 -16.73
N ILE A 552 7.95 -19.70 -16.70
CA ILE A 552 7.25 -20.93 -17.11
C ILE A 552 7.46 -21.22 -18.60
N ARG A 553 7.51 -20.19 -19.44
CA ARG A 553 7.89 -20.31 -20.87
C ARG A 553 9.31 -20.83 -21.03
N ALA A 554 10.27 -20.30 -20.28
CA ALA A 554 11.66 -20.76 -20.29
C ALA A 554 11.79 -22.21 -19.78
N PHE A 555 11.02 -22.61 -18.77
CA PHE A 555 10.92 -23.99 -18.29
C PHE A 555 10.37 -24.93 -19.38
N ALA A 556 9.21 -24.59 -19.97
CA ALA A 556 8.60 -25.37 -21.05
C ALA A 556 9.49 -25.51 -22.29
N ALA A 557 10.31 -24.49 -22.60
CA ALA A 557 11.25 -24.52 -23.72
C ALA A 557 12.56 -25.29 -23.44
N SER A 558 12.95 -25.47 -22.18
CA SER A 558 14.23 -26.09 -21.79
C SER A 558 14.10 -27.54 -21.30
N GLY A 559 12.98 -27.88 -20.65
CA GLY A 559 12.83 -29.15 -19.93
C GLY A 559 13.67 -29.26 -18.65
N GLU A 560 14.43 -28.22 -18.26
CA GLU A 560 15.23 -28.19 -17.04
C GLU A 560 14.50 -27.42 -15.93
N PRO A 561 14.04 -28.07 -14.83
CA PRO A 561 13.44 -27.37 -13.70
C PRO A 561 14.51 -26.58 -12.93
N LYS A 562 14.67 -25.31 -13.28
CA LYS A 562 15.47 -24.35 -12.51
C LYS A 562 14.59 -23.69 -11.45
N PRO A 563 15.02 -23.61 -10.18
CA PRO A 563 14.28 -22.89 -9.14
C PRO A 563 13.85 -21.49 -9.59
N LEU A 564 12.59 -21.15 -9.36
CA LEU A 564 12.06 -19.82 -9.58
C LEU A 564 12.54 -18.88 -8.44
N VAL A 565 13.78 -18.40 -8.55
CA VAL A 565 14.35 -17.43 -7.62
C VAL A 565 13.80 -16.02 -7.91
N LEU A 566 12.64 -15.71 -7.33
CA LEU A 566 11.93 -14.42 -7.39
C LEU A 566 12.39 -13.42 -6.32
#